data_AF-A0A9E5UY81-F1
#
_entry.id   AF-A0A9E5UY81-F1
#
_cell.length_a   1.000
_cell.length_b   1.000
_cell.length_c   1.000
_cell.angle_alpha   90.00
_cell.angle_beta   90.00
_cell.angle_gamma   90.00
#
_symmetry.space_group_name_H-M   'P 1'
#
loop_
_entity.id
_entity.type
_entity.pdbx_description
1 polymer ?
#
loop_
_entity_poly.entity_id
_entity_poly.type
_entity_poly.pdbx_seq_one_letter_code
_entity_poly.pdbx_strand_id
1 'polypeptide(L)' 'MALGLGWAEVSVIGVVALLIFGPKKIPELGSALGRTLKGFKEEMNQPSEDEEQELDEDKY' A
#
# COMPACT_ATOMS: atom_id res chain seq x y z
N MET A 1 -13.24 9.66 -31.42
CA MET A 1 -12.84 8.32 -30.95
C MET A 1 -11.73 8.51 -29.93
N ALA A 2 -12.05 8.51 -28.64
CA ALA A 2 -11.07 8.60 -27.58
C ALA A 2 -11.11 7.28 -26.81
N LEU A 3 -10.02 6.53 -26.90
CA LEU A 3 -9.75 5.30 -26.15
C LEU A 3 -9.35 5.65 -24.71
N GLY A 4 -10.18 6.42 -24.01
CA GLY A 4 -10.04 6.63 -22.58
C GLY A 4 -11.13 5.84 -21.91
N LEU A 5 -10.79 4.85 -21.08
CA LEU A 5 -11.74 4.36 -20.08
C LEU A 5 -12.13 5.57 -19.23
N GLY A 6 -13.29 6.14 -19.53
CA GLY A 6 -13.83 7.24 -18.77
C GLY A 6 -14.20 6.77 -17.37
N TRP A 7 -14.38 7.72 -16.47
CA TRP A 7 -14.87 7.43 -15.12
C TRP A 7 -16.18 6.63 -15.13
N ALA A 8 -16.99 6.77 -16.18
CA ALA A 8 -18.20 5.99 -16.40
C ALA A 8 -17.90 4.49 -16.63
N GLU A 9 -17.01 4.13 -17.57
CA GLU A 9 -16.67 2.71 -17.81
C GLU A 9 -16.00 2.07 -16.59
N VAL A 10 -15.08 2.78 -15.93
CA VAL A 10 -14.44 2.30 -14.69
C VAL A 10 -15.48 2.07 -13.60
N SER A 11 -16.47 2.96 -13.46
CA SER A 11 -17.55 2.79 -12.47
C SER A 11 -18.43 1.58 -12.78
N VAL A 12 -18.77 1.34 -14.05
CA VAL A 12 -19.56 0.17 -14.46
C VAL A 12 -18.82 -1.13 -14.15
N ILE A 13 -17.53 -1.22 -14.50
CA ILE A 13 -16.69 -2.39 -14.18
C ILE A 13 -16.59 -2.56 -12.66
N GLY A 14 -16.41 -1.46 -11.93
CA GLY A 14 -16.41 -1.44 -10.48
C GLY A 14 -17.69 -2.03 -9.89
N VAL A 15 -18.86 -1.60 -10.36
CA VAL A 15 -20.16 -2.13 -9.89
C VAL A 15 -20.28 -3.63 -10.17
N VAL A 16 -19.91 -4.10 -11.36
CA VAL A 16 -19.95 -5.54 -11.68
C VAL A 16 -19.00 -6.33 -10.76
N ALA A 17 -17.78 -5.85 -10.56
CA ALA A 17 -16.82 -6.47 -9.65
C ALA A 17 -17.35 -6.47 -8.20
N LEU A 18 -18.01 -5.40 -7.77
CA LEU A 18 -18.65 -5.31 -6.46
C LEU A 18 -19.84 -6.25 -6.30
N LEU A 19 -20.55 -6.61 -7.37
CA LEU A 19 -21.61 -7.63 -7.32
C LEU A 19 -21.02 -9.03 -7.15
N ILE A 20 -19.89 -9.32 -7.80
CA ILE A 20 -19.21 -10.63 -7.72
C ILE A 20 -18.51 -10.80 -6.37
N PHE A 21 -17.69 -9.83 -5.98
CA PHE A 21 -16.87 -9.90 -4.77
C PHE A 21 -17.59 -9.37 -3.53
N GLY A 22 -18.57 -8.48 -3.69
CA GLY A 22 -19.23 -7.80 -2.60
C GLY A 22 -18.51 -6.51 -2.15
N PRO A 23 -19.24 -5.45 -1.75
CA PRO A 23 -18.66 -4.18 -1.31
C PRO A 23 -17.83 -4.29 -0.03
N LYS A 24 -18.05 -5.34 0.77
CA LYS A 24 -17.27 -5.60 1.99
C LYS A 24 -15.88 -6.17 1.71
N LYS A 25 -15.66 -6.82 0.57
CA LYS A 25 -14.35 -7.44 0.27
C LYS A 25 -13.28 -6.43 -0.11
N ILE A 26 -13.64 -5.31 -0.73
CA ILE A 26 -12.70 -4.23 -1.06
C ILE A 26 -12.00 -3.63 0.18
N PRO A 27 -12.72 -3.16 1.23
CA PRO A 27 -12.08 -2.64 2.44
C PRO A 27 -11.37 -3.72 3.25
N GLU A 28 -11.85 -4.97 3.23
CA GLU A 28 -11.21 -6.11 3.88
C GLU A 28 -9.83 -6.40 3.26
N LEU A 29 -9.75 -6.48 1.93
CA LEU A 29 -8.50 -6.63 1.17
C LEU A 29 -7.57 -5.43 1.36
N GLY A 30 -8.09 -4.21 1.28
CA GLY A 30 -7.30 -2.99 1.51
C GLY A 30 -6.72 -2.93 2.92
N SER A 31 -7.48 -3.35 3.94
CA SER A 31 -7.00 -3.41 5.32
C SER A 31 -5.93 -4.48 5.53
N ALA A 32 -6.07 -5.64 4.88
CA ALA A 32 -5.07 -6.70 4.91
C ALA A 32 -3.76 -6.24 4.26
N LEU A 33 -3.84 -5.72 3.03
CA LEU A 33 -2.69 -5.16 2.31
C LEU A 33 -2.07 -4.01 3.09
N GLY A 34 -2.87 -3.08 3.62
CA GLY A 34 -2.36 -1.94 4.39
C GLY A 34 -1.57 -2.36 5.63
N ARG A 35 -1.98 -3.43 6.32
CA ARG A 35 -1.22 -4.00 7.44
C ARG A 35 0.12 -4.58 6.97
N THR A 36 0.11 -5.32 5.86
CA THR A 36 1.33 -5.89 5.26
C THR A 36 2.30 -4.79 4.81
N LEU A 37 1.82 -3.78 4.07
CA LEU A 37 2.64 -2.65 3.62
C LEU A 37 3.16 -1.83 4.82
N LYS A 38 2.38 -1.68 5.88
CA LYS A 38 2.83 -1.00 7.10
C LYS A 38 4.00 -1.73 7.76
N GLY A 39 3.89 -3.05 7.94
CA GLY A 39 4.98 -3.87 8.48
C GLY A 39 6.23 -3.84 7.60
N PHE A 40 6.04 -3.95 6.27
CA PHE A 40 7.14 -3.84 5.31
C PHE A 40 7.85 -2.48 5.39
N LYS A 41 7.09 -1.39 5.51
CA LYS A 41 7.65 -0.04 5.67
C LYS A 41 8.39 0.12 7.00
N GLU A 42 7.94 -0.55 8.06
CA GLU A 42 8.56 -0.48 9.39
C GLU A 42 9.89 -1.23 9.43
N GLU A 43 9.96 -2.43 8.84
CA GLU A 43 11.22 -3.16 8.63
C GLU A 43 12.20 -2.39 7.73
N MET A 44 11.73 -1.78 6.64
CA MET A 44 12.58 -0.97 5.77
C MET A 44 13.11 0.32 6.42
N ASN A 45 12.43 0.83 7.44
CA ASN A 45 12.82 2.05 8.15
C ASN A 45 13.51 1.76 9.49
N GLN A 46 13.65 0.50 9.91
CA GLN A 46 14.58 0.19 10.97
C GLN A 46 15.98 0.49 10.45
N PRO A 47 16.72 1.44 11.07
CA PRO A 47 18.14 1.53 10.82
C PRO A 47 18.70 0.14 11.11
N SER A 48 19.42 -0.43 10.16
CA SER A 48 20.29 -1.56 10.45
C SER A 48 21.04 -1.20 11.73
N GLU A 49 21.01 -2.04 12.76
CA GLU A 49 21.76 -1.82 14.02
C GLU A 49 23.27 -1.58 13.78
N ASP A 50 23.73 -1.78 12.53
CA ASP A 50 25.05 -1.46 12.01
C ASP A 50 25.31 0.04 11.72
N GLU A 51 24.30 0.92 11.64
CA GLU A 51 24.49 2.36 11.32
C GLU A 51 24.60 3.28 12.56
N GLU A 52 24.28 2.80 13.76
CA GLU A 52 24.30 3.62 14.99
C GLU A 52 25.69 3.74 15.65
N GLN A 53 26.73 3.03 15.17
CA GLN A 53 28.06 3.06 15.78
C GLN A 53 29.05 4.08 15.17
N GLU A 54 28.75 4.75 14.05
CA GLU A 54 29.70 5.66 13.40
C GLU A 54 29.55 7.16 13.76
N LEU A 55 28.60 7.55 14.63
CA LEU A 55 28.33 8.97 14.92
C LEU A 55 28.86 9.50 16.26
N ASP A 56 29.51 8.66 17.09
CA ASP A 56 30.02 9.07 18.42
C ASP A 56 31.57 9.19 18.50
N GLU A 57 32.34 8.86 17.46
CA GLU A 57 33.82 8.84 17.53
C GLU A 57 34.53 10.13 17.03
N ASP A 58 33.82 11.09 16.42
CA ASP A 58 34.41 12.36 15.94
C ASP A 58 34.46 13.49 17.00
N LYS A 59 34.31 13.15 18.28
CA LYS A 59 34.31 14.14 19.38
C LYS A 59 35.26 13.83 20.54
N TYR A 60 36.45 13.30 20.24
CA TYR A 60 37.56 13.27 21.20
C TYR A 60 38.91 13.61 20.58
#